data_AF-A0A7Y8HRL2-F1
#
_entry.id   AF-A0A7Y8HRL2-F1
#
_cell.length_a   1.000
_cell.length_b   1.000
_cell.length_c   1.000
_cell.angle_alpha   90.00
_cell.angle_beta   90.00
_cell.angle_gamma   90.00
#
_symmetry.space_group_name_H-M   'P 1'
#
loop_
_entity.id
_entity.type
_entity.pdbx_description
1 polymer ?
#
loop_
_entity_poly.entity_id
_entity_poly.type
_entity_poly.pdbx_seq_one_letter_code
_entity_poly.pdbx_strand_id
1 'polypeptide(L)'
;MSQKFGNGRWVQEGFLDNRVDGSIVGRIVFAVIGPVDMYLRGNFKADIAGHVIQFRNSRFEDEDLAGQVLGDMEIPQIGDVNLVSFDPHPNLSPHPYIEWFSAKKNHYRIALEPADAWIVPDSEVGEIDRVSRTIRESLAGQVHERPTQASTDWV
;
A
#
# COMPACT_ATOMS: atom_id res chain seq x y z
N MET A 1 10.30 -12.41 -16.99
CA MET A 1 9.98 -11.23 -16.17
C MET A 1 8.85 -11.62 -15.23
N SER A 2 9.14 -11.80 -13.94
CA SER A 2 8.18 -12.38 -12.99
C SER A 2 7.10 -11.37 -12.64
N GLN A 3 5.86 -11.64 -13.10
CA GLN A 3 4.67 -11.07 -12.49
C GLN A 3 4.56 -11.62 -11.06
N LYS A 4 5.15 -10.95 -10.07
CA LYS A 4 4.89 -11.32 -8.67
C LYS A 4 3.53 -10.74 -8.24
N PHE A 5 2.51 -11.57 -8.48
CA PHE A 5 1.33 -11.84 -7.64
C PHE A 5 0.28 -10.74 -7.39
N GLY A 6 -0.99 -11.11 -7.66
CA GLY A 6 -2.13 -10.51 -6.98
C GLY A 6 -2.20 -11.07 -5.57
N ASN A 7 -1.63 -10.34 -4.61
CA ASN A 7 -1.52 -10.78 -3.21
C ASN A 7 -2.79 -10.51 -2.41
N GLY A 8 -3.87 -10.08 -3.06
CA GLY A 8 -5.10 -9.66 -2.40
C GLY A 8 -5.61 -10.67 -1.38
N ARG A 9 -5.63 -11.97 -1.72
CA ARG A 9 -6.14 -13.02 -0.83
C ARG A 9 -5.36 -13.20 0.49
N TRP A 10 -4.10 -12.78 0.58
CA TRP A 10 -3.33 -12.86 1.83
C TRP A 10 -3.27 -11.53 2.60
N VAL A 11 -4.03 -10.53 2.14
CA VAL A 11 -4.24 -9.28 2.87
C VAL A 11 -5.47 -9.47 3.74
N GLN A 12 -5.35 -9.20 5.03
CA GLN A 12 -6.45 -9.31 5.97
C GLN A 12 -7.23 -7.99 6.07
N GLU A 13 -6.55 -6.93 6.49
CA GLU A 13 -7.13 -5.62 6.72
C GLU A 13 -6.03 -4.55 6.74
N GLY A 14 -6.43 -3.28 6.68
CA GLY A 14 -5.50 -2.17 6.75
C GLY A 14 -6.15 -0.82 6.56
N PHE A 15 -5.31 0.20 6.58
CA PHE A 15 -5.69 1.57 6.24
C PHE A 15 -4.58 2.24 5.45
N LEU A 16 -4.95 3.23 4.64
CA LEU A 16 -4.04 4.13 3.94
C LEU A 16 -4.53 5.57 4.10
N ASP A 17 -3.62 6.49 4.41
CA ASP A 17 -3.87 7.92 4.63
C ASP A 17 -3.13 8.74 3.56
N ASN A 18 -3.90 9.41 2.70
CA ASN A 18 -3.41 10.34 1.67
C ASN A 18 -3.79 11.81 1.96
N ARG A 19 -4.03 12.18 3.22
CA ARG A 19 -4.33 13.57 3.58
C ARG A 19 -3.15 14.53 3.39
N VAL A 20 -1.93 14.01 3.28
CA VAL A 20 -0.72 14.80 2.96
C VAL A 20 -0.36 14.56 1.50
N ASP A 21 -0.54 15.59 0.67
CA ASP A 21 -0.26 15.55 -0.76
C ASP A 21 1.16 15.04 -1.06
N GLY A 22 1.26 14.16 -2.05
CA GLY A 22 2.50 13.52 -2.49
C GLY A 22 2.92 12.31 -1.65
N SER A 23 2.18 11.94 -0.60
CA SER A 23 2.50 10.79 0.24
C SER A 23 1.26 9.99 0.65
N ILE A 24 1.44 8.67 0.70
CA ILE A 24 0.51 7.73 1.32
C ILE A 24 1.24 6.99 2.41
N VAL A 25 0.68 7.03 3.62
CA VAL A 25 1.17 6.23 4.75
C VAL A 25 0.07 5.31 5.22
N GLY A 26 0.44 4.19 5.85
CA GLY A 26 -0.57 3.32 6.41
C GLY A 26 -0.01 2.02 6.95
N ARG A 27 -0.90 1.12 7.33
CA ARG A 27 -0.54 -0.20 7.84
C ARG A 27 -1.44 -1.24 7.23
N ILE A 28 -0.84 -2.32 6.73
CA ILE A 28 -1.55 -3.44 6.13
C ILE A 28 -1.15 -4.71 6.86
N VAL A 29 -2.11 -5.53 7.24
CA VAL A 29 -1.88 -6.83 7.86
C VAL A 29 -1.89 -7.90 6.77
N PHE A 30 -0.77 -8.61 6.64
CA PHE A 30 -0.61 -9.74 5.72
C PHE A 30 -0.58 -11.07 6.49
N ALA A 31 -1.08 -12.14 5.88
CA ALA A 31 -0.95 -13.50 6.41
C ALA A 31 0.52 -13.83 6.71
N VAL A 32 0.78 -14.55 7.80
CA VAL A 32 2.11 -14.98 8.29
C VAL A 32 3.05 -13.85 8.72
N ILE A 33 3.09 -12.72 7.99
CA ILE A 33 3.96 -11.57 8.28
C ILE A 33 3.39 -10.71 9.41
N GLY A 34 2.07 -10.53 9.44
CA GLY A 34 1.41 -9.60 10.34
C GLY A 34 1.44 -8.15 9.82
N PRO A 35 1.41 -7.14 10.72
CA PRO A 35 1.30 -5.73 10.33
C PRO A 35 2.58 -5.21 9.67
N VAL A 36 2.42 -4.57 8.52
CA VAL A 36 3.48 -3.92 7.75
C VAL A 36 3.16 -2.45 7.58
N ASP A 37 4.11 -1.60 8.00
CA ASP A 37 4.02 -0.15 7.78
C ASP A 37 4.37 0.21 6.34
N MET A 38 3.62 1.15 5.79
CA MET A 38 3.68 1.63 4.41
C MET A 38 4.09 3.10 4.40
N TYR A 39 5.05 3.45 3.54
CA TYR A 39 5.31 4.83 3.13
C TYR A 39 5.53 4.86 1.60
N LEU A 40 4.55 5.37 0.87
CA LEU A 40 4.56 5.40 -0.59
C LEU A 40 4.54 6.85 -1.08
N ARG A 41 5.38 7.15 -2.08
CA ARG A 41 5.37 8.45 -2.78
C ARG A 41 4.27 8.47 -3.84
N GLY A 42 3.48 9.52 -3.86
CA GLY A 42 2.34 9.68 -4.77
C GLY A 42 1.02 9.80 -4.01
N ASN A 43 -0.08 9.80 -4.76
CA ASN A 43 -1.43 10.06 -4.27
C ASN A 43 -2.41 9.00 -4.74
N PHE A 44 -3.57 8.94 -4.08
CA PHE A 44 -4.71 8.22 -4.62
C PHE A 44 -5.23 8.91 -5.89
N LYS A 45 -6.06 8.22 -6.64
CA LYS A 45 -6.82 8.80 -7.75
C LYS A 45 -7.91 9.74 -7.24
N ALA A 46 -8.40 10.58 -8.14
CA ALA A 46 -9.27 11.72 -7.83
C ALA A 46 -10.58 11.34 -7.14
N ASP A 47 -11.04 10.11 -7.30
CA ASP A 47 -12.22 9.55 -6.64
C ASP A 47 -12.11 9.51 -5.11
N ILE A 48 -10.89 9.35 -4.58
CA ILE A 48 -10.64 9.22 -3.14
C ILE A 48 -9.43 10.05 -2.65
N ALA A 49 -8.81 10.87 -3.50
CA ALA A 49 -7.65 11.70 -3.16
C ALA A 49 -7.90 12.58 -1.93
N GLY A 50 -6.88 12.75 -1.09
CA GLY A 50 -6.96 13.55 0.13
C GLY A 50 -7.70 12.90 1.30
N HIS A 51 -8.15 11.66 1.16
CA HIS A 51 -8.89 10.95 2.21
C HIS A 51 -8.03 9.90 2.93
N VAL A 52 -8.59 9.35 4.00
CA VAL A 52 -8.18 8.10 4.61
C VAL A 52 -9.12 7.01 4.12
N ILE A 53 -8.56 5.87 3.69
CA ILE A 53 -9.33 4.67 3.43
C ILE A 53 -8.99 3.58 4.45
N GLN A 54 -9.99 2.76 4.76
CA GLN A 54 -9.83 1.50 5.47
C GLN A 54 -10.34 0.37 4.60
N PHE A 55 -9.84 -0.82 4.88
CA PHE A 55 -10.31 -2.02 4.22
C PHE A 55 -10.18 -3.25 5.10
N ARG A 56 -11.06 -4.21 4.86
CA ARG A 56 -11.05 -5.56 5.43
C ARG A 56 -11.45 -6.54 4.34
N ASN A 57 -10.54 -7.43 3.98
CA ASN A 57 -10.72 -8.38 2.90
C ASN A 57 -11.58 -9.56 3.35
N SER A 58 -12.77 -9.68 2.78
CA SER A 58 -13.68 -10.80 3.00
C SER A 58 -13.17 -12.13 2.42
N ARG A 59 -12.23 -12.07 1.46
CA ARG A 59 -11.58 -13.23 0.83
C ARG A 59 -10.18 -13.51 1.39
N PHE A 60 -9.95 -13.14 2.66
CA PHE A 60 -8.69 -13.43 3.32
C PHE A 60 -8.51 -14.94 3.54
N GLU A 61 -7.35 -15.45 3.15
CA GLU A 61 -6.92 -16.84 3.33
C GLU A 61 -5.64 -16.86 4.18
N ASP A 62 -5.71 -17.45 5.38
CA ASP A 62 -4.53 -17.65 6.24
C ASP A 62 -3.94 -19.03 5.96
N GLU A 63 -3.07 -19.11 4.95
CA GLU A 63 -2.44 -20.34 4.49
C GLU A 63 -0.92 -20.28 4.66
N ASP A 64 -0.29 -21.40 5.02
CA ASP A 64 1.16 -21.53 5.12
C ASP A 64 1.89 -21.15 3.81
N LEU A 65 1.23 -21.32 2.67
CA LEU A 65 1.74 -20.93 1.36
C LEU A 65 2.02 -19.42 1.27
N ALA A 66 1.30 -18.58 2.02
CA ALA A 66 1.53 -17.15 2.07
C ALA A 66 2.97 -16.83 2.49
N GLY A 67 3.52 -17.58 3.46
CA GLY A 67 4.91 -17.41 3.91
C GLY A 67 5.95 -17.66 2.82
N GLN A 68 5.69 -18.61 1.91
CA GLN A 68 6.60 -18.89 0.80
C GLN A 68 6.60 -17.78 -0.25
N VAL A 69 5.47 -17.14 -0.48
CA VAL A 69 5.34 -16.11 -1.53
C VAL A 69 5.65 -14.71 -1.02
N LEU A 70 5.30 -14.42 0.23
CA LEU A 70 5.55 -13.15 0.89
C LEU A 70 6.89 -13.11 1.63
N GLY A 71 7.62 -14.24 1.75
CA GLY A 71 8.85 -14.32 2.55
C GLY A 71 9.96 -13.35 2.16
N ASP A 72 9.98 -12.88 0.91
CA ASP A 72 10.94 -11.89 0.42
C ASP A 72 10.43 -10.43 0.50
N MET A 73 9.25 -10.20 1.09
CA MET A 73 8.64 -8.88 1.18
C MET A 73 9.48 -7.96 2.05
N GLU A 74 9.74 -6.74 1.56
CA GLU A 74 10.45 -5.73 2.35
C GLU A 74 9.57 -5.22 3.48
N ILE A 75 10.13 -5.07 4.68
CA ILE A 75 9.41 -4.57 5.85
C ILE A 75 10.31 -3.51 6.51
N PRO A 76 9.87 -2.25 6.64
CA PRO A 76 8.61 -1.69 6.14
C PRO A 76 8.56 -1.62 4.61
N GLN A 77 7.37 -1.38 4.07
CA GLN A 77 7.16 -1.14 2.64
C GLN A 77 7.35 0.34 2.31
N ILE A 78 8.46 0.66 1.67
CA ILE A 78 8.77 1.99 1.15
C ILE A 78 8.78 1.94 -0.37
N GLY A 79 8.13 2.89 -1.04
CA GLY A 79 7.91 2.77 -2.47
C GLY A 79 7.29 3.97 -3.18
N ASP A 80 6.82 3.70 -4.39
CA ASP A 80 6.12 4.64 -5.26
C ASP A 80 4.73 4.08 -5.57
N VAL A 81 3.70 4.92 -5.49
CA VAL A 81 2.33 4.55 -5.87
C VAL A 81 2.22 4.41 -7.37
N ASN A 82 1.57 3.33 -7.82
CA ASN A 82 1.17 3.17 -9.22
C ASN A 82 -0.30 3.55 -9.42
N LEU A 83 -1.19 2.95 -8.63
CA LEU A 83 -2.64 3.16 -8.72
C LEU A 83 -3.31 2.84 -7.39
N VAL A 84 -4.03 3.80 -6.81
CA VAL A 84 -4.94 3.56 -5.69
C VAL A 84 -6.26 4.24 -5.97
N SER A 85 -7.34 3.46 -6.11
CA SER A 85 -8.66 3.94 -6.54
C SER A 85 -9.76 2.94 -6.16
N PHE A 86 -10.99 3.42 -5.99
CA PHE A 86 -12.19 2.58 -5.90
C PHE A 86 -12.93 2.46 -7.25
N ASP A 87 -12.53 3.23 -8.26
CA ASP A 87 -13.04 3.14 -9.62
C ASP A 87 -11.88 3.15 -10.65
N PRO A 88 -11.06 2.08 -10.68
CA PRO A 88 -9.79 2.08 -11.40
C PRO A 88 -9.93 2.01 -12.93
N HIS A 89 -11.08 1.60 -13.47
CA HIS A 89 -11.23 1.36 -14.90
C HIS A 89 -12.67 1.58 -15.40
N PRO A 90 -12.88 2.41 -16.45
CA PRO A 90 -14.23 2.81 -16.89
C PRO A 90 -15.09 1.67 -17.46
N ASN A 91 -14.45 0.58 -17.91
CA ASN A 91 -15.17 -0.59 -18.47
C ASN A 91 -15.25 -1.78 -17.49
N LEU A 92 -14.78 -1.62 -16.25
CA LEU A 92 -14.96 -2.64 -15.21
C LEU A 92 -15.91 -2.09 -14.15
N SER A 93 -16.56 -2.98 -13.41
CA SER A 93 -17.29 -2.54 -12.22
C SER A 93 -16.32 -1.87 -11.24
N PRO A 94 -16.68 -0.73 -10.63
CA PRO A 94 -15.87 -0.10 -9.59
C PRO A 94 -15.52 -1.10 -8.49
N HIS A 95 -14.25 -1.13 -8.12
CA HIS A 95 -13.72 -1.97 -7.05
C HIS A 95 -12.44 -1.35 -6.47
N PRO A 96 -12.19 -1.51 -5.17
CA PRO A 96 -10.96 -1.04 -4.55
C PRO A 96 -9.73 -1.74 -5.14
N TYR A 97 -8.78 -0.93 -5.59
CA TYR A 97 -7.54 -1.37 -6.19
C TYR A 97 -6.38 -0.57 -5.59
N ILE A 98 -5.37 -1.26 -5.08
CA ILE A 98 -4.17 -0.67 -4.46
C ILE A 98 -2.95 -1.31 -5.11
N GLU A 99 -2.11 -0.50 -5.73
CA GLU A 99 -0.96 -0.96 -6.51
C GLU A 99 0.23 -0.02 -6.33
N TRP A 100 1.40 -0.60 -6.07
CA TRP A 100 2.63 0.14 -5.80
C TRP A 100 3.88 -0.65 -6.20
N PHE A 101 4.98 0.07 -6.33
CA PHE A 101 6.31 -0.51 -6.46
C PHE A 101 7.12 -0.25 -5.19
N SER A 102 7.81 -1.27 -4.65
CA SER A 102 8.77 -1.06 -3.57
C SER A 102 10.00 -0.28 -4.05
N ALA A 103 10.85 0.14 -3.11
CA ALA A 103 12.13 0.76 -3.40
C ALA A 103 13.04 -0.12 -4.28
N LYS A 104 12.94 -1.45 -4.15
CA LYS A 104 13.66 -2.43 -5.01
C LYS A 104 12.93 -2.74 -6.31
N LYS A 105 11.86 -2.01 -6.63
CA LYS A 105 11.03 -2.18 -7.83
C LYS A 105 10.29 -3.52 -7.90
N ASN A 106 10.07 -4.16 -6.75
CA ASN A 106 9.09 -5.23 -6.65
C ASN A 106 7.69 -4.63 -6.81
N HIS A 107 6.84 -5.29 -7.58
CA HIS A 107 5.49 -4.82 -7.89
C HIS A 107 4.46 -5.53 -7.03
N TYR A 108 3.54 -4.78 -6.43
CA TYR A 108 2.51 -5.31 -5.56
C TYR A 108 1.15 -4.76 -5.96
N ARG A 109 0.13 -5.62 -5.90
CA ARG A 109 -1.27 -5.25 -6.17
C ARG A 109 -2.24 -5.97 -5.24
N ILE A 110 -3.27 -5.26 -4.84
CA ILE A 110 -4.41 -5.72 -4.04
C ILE A 110 -5.67 -5.27 -4.77
N ALA A 111 -6.54 -6.22 -5.08
CA ALA A 111 -7.89 -5.95 -5.56
C ALA A 111 -8.85 -6.52 -4.52
N LEU A 112 -9.80 -5.71 -4.07
CA LEU A 112 -10.78 -6.08 -3.05
C LEU A 112 -12.18 -6.08 -3.64
N GLU A 113 -13.12 -6.73 -2.94
CA GLU A 113 -14.53 -6.59 -3.27
C GLU A 113 -15.03 -5.16 -3.00
N PRO A 114 -16.06 -4.67 -3.71
CA PRO A 114 -16.52 -3.28 -3.58
C PRO A 114 -16.87 -2.84 -2.16
N ALA A 115 -17.38 -3.75 -1.33
CA ALA A 115 -17.76 -3.46 0.06
C ALA A 115 -16.60 -3.59 1.07
N ASP A 116 -15.45 -4.11 0.63
CA ASP A 116 -14.32 -4.43 1.50
C ASP A 116 -13.40 -3.23 1.76
N ALA A 117 -13.65 -2.08 1.13
CA ALA A 117 -12.96 -0.83 1.43
C ALA A 117 -13.91 0.36 1.46
N TRP A 118 -13.61 1.33 2.32
CA TRP A 118 -14.42 2.53 2.50
C TRP A 118 -13.54 3.72 2.85
N ILE A 119 -14.04 4.93 2.56
CA ILE A 119 -13.48 6.17 3.08
C ILE A 119 -13.84 6.26 4.55
N VAL A 120 -12.85 6.51 5.41
CA VAL A 120 -13.07 6.69 6.84
C VAL A 120 -13.68 8.08 7.09
N PRO A 121 -14.80 8.19 7.81
CA PRO A 121 -15.36 9.49 8.19
C PRO A 121 -14.38 10.29 9.07
N ASP A 122 -14.35 11.62 8.91
CA ASP A 122 -13.47 12.50 9.70
C ASP A 122 -13.66 12.36 11.22
N SER A 123 -14.84 11.96 11.68
CA SER A 123 -15.11 11.70 13.10
C SER A 123 -14.40 10.46 13.66
N GLU A 124 -13.93 9.56 12.81
CA GLU A 124 -13.41 8.24 13.17
C GLU A 124 -11.89 8.10 12.93
N VAL A 125 -11.25 9.11 12.33
CA VAL A 125 -9.82 9.06 11.98
C VAL A 125 -8.86 9.17 13.18
N GLY A 126 -9.36 9.36 14.42
CA GLY A 126 -8.54 9.75 15.57
C GLY A 126 -7.33 8.84 15.86
N GLU A 127 -7.54 7.52 15.91
CA GLU A 127 -6.43 6.56 16.10
C GLU A 127 -5.57 6.42 14.83
N ILE A 128 -6.20 6.43 13.65
CA ILE A 128 -5.49 6.37 12.36
C ILE A 128 -4.54 7.56 12.20
N ASP A 129 -4.94 8.74 12.63
CA ASP A 129 -4.14 9.95 12.57
C ASP A 129 -2.84 9.81 13.38
N ARG A 130 -2.95 9.27 14.60
CA ARG A 130 -1.78 9.04 15.47
C ARG A 130 -0.81 8.05 14.84
N VAL A 131 -1.32 6.94 14.30
CA VAL A 131 -0.48 5.94 13.64
C VAL A 131 0.15 6.51 12.37
N SER A 132 -0.62 7.23 11.55
CA SER A 132 -0.14 7.86 10.31
C SER A 132 0.97 8.87 10.55
N ARG A 133 0.85 9.70 11.59
CA ARG A 133 1.92 10.62 12.01
C ARG A 133 3.17 9.87 12.45
N THR A 134 3.01 8.85 13.29
CA THR A 134 4.13 8.01 13.75
C THR A 134 4.88 7.37 12.58
N ILE A 135 4.16 6.78 11.61
CA ILE A 135 4.76 6.15 10.43
C ILE A 135 5.48 7.19 9.56
N ARG A 136 4.85 8.35 9.35
CA ARG A 136 5.44 9.42 8.54
C ARG A 136 6.75 9.92 9.16
N GLU A 137 6.76 10.15 10.46
CA GLU A 137 7.94 10.59 11.21
C GLU A 137 9.05 9.53 11.20
N SER A 138 8.70 8.26 11.42
CA SER A 138 9.69 7.17 11.53
C SER A 138 10.32 6.79 10.19
N LEU A 139 9.57 6.88 9.09
CA LEU A 139 10.03 6.42 7.77
C LEU A 139 10.48 7.53 6.83
N ALA A 140 10.22 8.81 7.12
CA ALA A 140 10.59 9.93 6.24
C ALA A 140 12.07 9.94 5.84
N GLY A 141 12.97 9.60 6.76
CA GLY A 141 14.42 9.55 6.50
C GLY A 141 14.83 8.47 5.49
N GLN A 142 14.16 7.32 5.52
CA GLN A 142 14.48 6.19 4.64
C GLN A 142 14.00 6.41 3.19
N VAL A 143 13.02 7.28 2.99
CA VAL A 143 12.52 7.66 1.64
C VAL A 143 13.52 8.54 0.88
N HIS A 144 14.38 9.26 1.61
CA HIS A 144 15.34 10.23 1.06
C HIS A 144 16.71 9.60 0.74
N GLU A 145 17.04 8.45 1.33
CA GLU A 145 18.26 7.70 1.01
C GLU A 145 18.10 6.94 -0.32
N ARG A 146 18.01 7.68 -1.42
CA ARG A 146 18.35 7.11 -2.73
C ARG A 146 19.88 6.99 -2.78
N PRO A 147 20.47 5.85 -3.17
CA PRO A 147 21.87 5.84 -3.56
C PRO A 147 22.01 6.84 -4.70
N THR A 148 22.84 7.87 -4.54
CA THR A 148 23.36 8.65 -5.65
C THR A 148 23.85 7.66 -6.70
N GLN A 149 23.19 7.66 -7.85
CA GLN A 149 23.53 6.83 -8.99
C GLN A 149 24.98 7.16 -9.35
N ALA A 150 25.92 6.28 -8.98
CA ALA A 150 27.29 6.38 -9.47
C ALA A 150 27.19 6.32 -11.00
N SER A 151 27.66 7.36 -11.67
CA SER A 151 27.78 7.38 -13.12
C SER A 151 28.79 6.30 -13.51
N THR A 152 28.31 5.13 -13.89
CA THR A 152 29.14 4.19 -14.63
C THR A 152 29.18 4.69 -16.07
N ASP A 153 30.16 5.56 -16.34
CA ASP A 153 30.65 5.78 -17.69
C ASP A 153 31.17 4.43 -18.19
N TRP A 154 30.48 3.88 -19.19
CA TRP A 154 30.97 2.72 -19.92
C TRP A 154 31.89 3.19 -21.04
N VAL A 155 33.16 2.78 -20.96
CA VAL A 155 34.20 2.84 -22.01
C VAL A 155 33.99 1.72 -23.01
#